data_AF-A0A524LKS3-F1
#
_entry.id   AF-A0A524LKS3-F1
#
_cell.length_a   1.000
_cell.length_b   1.000
_cell.length_c   1.000
_cell.angle_alpha   90.00
_cell.angle_beta   90.00
_cell.angle_gamma   90.00
#
_symmetry.space_group_name_H-M   'P 1'
#
loop_
_entity.id
_entity.type
_entity.pdbx_description
1 polymer ?
#
loop_
_entity_poly.entity_id
_entity_poly.type
_entity_poly.pdbx_seq_one_letter_code
_entity_poly.pdbx_strand_id
1 'polypeptide(L)' 'METDEMKWLLKGKLVCDFRGFPLGYVKKVWYDETNGPLVIVERETGLEEKLKSWEAIPLRSVDSVSEHIRLKPPTFAE' A
#
# COMPACT_ATOMS: atom_id res chain seq x y z
N MET A 1 16.34 -12.93 -8.62
CA MET A 1 16.17 -13.31 -7.20
C MET A 1 15.66 -12.14 -6.34
N GLU A 2 15.19 -11.01 -6.90
CA GLU A 2 14.93 -9.81 -6.10
C GLU A 2 13.47 -9.59 -5.70
N THR A 3 12.50 -10.16 -6.41
CA THR A 3 11.09 -9.80 -6.23
C THR A 3 10.48 -10.44 -4.98
N ASP A 4 10.85 -11.68 -4.63
CA ASP A 4 10.20 -12.40 -3.53
C ASP A 4 10.64 -11.93 -2.14
N GLU A 5 11.90 -11.53 -1.95
CA GLU A 5 12.37 -10.95 -0.68
C GLU A 5 11.67 -9.62 -0.36
N MET A 6 11.46 -8.76 -1.38
CA MET A 6 10.69 -7.52 -1.21
C MET A 6 9.23 -7.77 -0.82
N LYS A 7 8.58 -8.84 -1.32
CA LYS A 7 7.20 -9.18 -0.95
C LYS A 7 7.09 -9.47 0.55
N TRP A 8 8.09 -10.12 1.13
CA TRP A 8 8.13 -10.42 2.56
C TRP A 8 8.37 -9.18 3.41
N LEU A 9 9.23 -8.27 2.96
CA LEU A 9 9.53 -7.02 3.69
C LEU A 9 8.32 -6.09 3.81
N LEU A 10 7.42 -6.07 2.84
CA LEU A 10 6.26 -5.17 2.85
C LEU A 10 5.05 -5.75 3.58
N LYS A 11 4.93 -7.09 3.65
CA LYS A 11 3.74 -7.75 4.18
C LYS A 11 3.51 -7.39 5.65
N GLY A 12 2.27 -7.02 5.97
CA GLY A 12 1.86 -6.66 7.32
C GLY A 12 2.31 -5.27 7.79
N LYS A 13 3.04 -4.49 6.97
CA LYS A 13 3.36 -3.10 7.33
C LYS A 13 2.10 -2.23 7.27
N LEU A 14 2.00 -1.29 8.21
CA LEU A 14 1.00 -0.22 8.18
C LEU A 14 1.30 0.69 6.99
N VAL A 15 0.27 1.07 6.25
CA VAL A 15 0.31 2.03 5.15
C VAL A 15 -0.32 3.32 5.64
N CYS A 16 0.40 4.42 5.47
CA CYS A 16 -0.04 5.76 5.80
C CYS A 16 -0.05 6.65 4.57
N ASP A 17 -0.98 7.60 4.55
CA ASP A 17 -0.97 8.65 3.54
C ASP A 17 0.26 9.59 3.68
N PHE A 18 0.37 10.58 2.80
CA PHE A 18 1.47 11.55 2.83
C PHE A 18 1.49 12.42 4.10
N ARG A 19 0.38 12.51 4.85
CA ARG A 19 0.26 13.24 6.13
C ARG A 19 0.54 12.36 7.35
N GLY A 20 0.68 11.05 7.15
CA GLY A 20 0.89 10.07 8.22
C GLY A 20 -0.41 9.46 8.77
N PHE A 21 -1.56 9.69 8.14
CA PHE A 21 -2.82 9.07 8.54
C PHE A 21 -2.86 7.59 8.16
N PRO A 22 -3.20 6.68 9.08
CA PRO A 22 -3.23 5.24 8.80
C PRO A 22 -4.38 4.88 7.85
N LEU A 23 -4.06 4.16 6.78
CA LEU A 23 -5.01 3.70 5.78
C LEU A 23 -5.36 2.22 5.96
N GLY A 24 -4.39 1.41 6.39
CA GLY A 24 -4.56 -0.03 6.55
C GLY A 24 -3.24 -0.78 6.49
N TYR A 25 -3.29 -2.09 6.31
CA TYR A 25 -2.10 -2.95 6.33
C TYR A 25 -1.89 -3.66 5.00
N VAL A 26 -0.62 -3.88 4.65
CA VAL A 26 -0.26 -4.65 3.45
C VAL A 26 -0.66 -6.11 3.61
N LYS A 27 -1.59 -6.56 2.77
CA LYS A 27 -2.03 -7.96 2.71
C LYS A 27 -1.11 -8.80 1.83
N LYS A 28 -0.78 -8.28 0.64
CA LYS A 28 0.07 -8.94 -0.36
C LYS A 28 0.60 -7.94 -1.38
N VAL A 29 1.59 -8.35 -2.15
CA VAL A 29 2.03 -7.66 -3.36
C VAL A 29 1.58 -8.47 -4.57
N TRP A 30 1.02 -7.80 -5.56
CA TRP A 30 0.60 -8.38 -6.84
C TRP A 30 1.35 -7.68 -7.97
N TYR A 31 1.76 -8.43 -9.00
CA TYR A 31 2.32 -7.86 -10.20
C TYR A 31 1.26 -7.77 -11.29
N ASP A 32 1.05 -6.57 -11.82
CA ASP A 32 0.22 -6.29 -12.99
C ASP A 32 1.13 -5.94 -14.18
N GLU A 33 0.84 -6.46 -15.38
CA GLU A 33 1.70 -6.26 -16.55
C GLU A 33 1.71 -4.81 -17.05
N THR A 34 0.63 -4.06 -16.81
CA THR A 34 0.50 -2.67 -17.27
C THR A 34 1.03 -1.67 -16.25
N ASN A 35 0.77 -1.92 -14.96
CA ASN A 35 1.03 -0.98 -13.87
C ASN A 35 2.25 -1.37 -13.02
N GLY A 36 2.80 -2.56 -13.23
CA GLY A 36 3.91 -3.11 -12.46
C GLY A 36 3.48 -3.62 -11.08
N PRO A 37 4.36 -3.60 -10.07
CA PRO A 37 4.04 -4.08 -8.74
C PRO A 37 3.00 -3.19 -8.04
N LEU A 38 1.95 -3.82 -7.54
CA LEU A 38 0.86 -3.26 -6.77
C LEU A 38 0.90 -3.81 -5.34
N VAL A 39 0.82 -2.92 -4.35
CA VAL A 39 0.69 -3.24 -2.93
C VAL A 39 -0.80 -3.29 -2.60
N ILE A 40 -1.29 -4.45 -2.20
CA ILE A 40 -2.69 -4.65 -1.82
C ILE A 40 -2.83 -4.33 -0.34
N VAL A 41 -3.57 -3.28 -0.03
CA VAL A 41 -3.81 -2.77 1.32
C VAL A 41 -5.22 -3.15 1.76
N GLU A 42 -5.34 -3.77 2.92
CA GLU A 42 -6.63 -4.02 3.57
C GLU A 42 -6.89 -2.86 4.53
N ARG A 43 -7.98 -2.12 4.30
CA ARG A 43 -8.34 -0.95 5.11
C ARG A 43 -9.00 -1.36 6.41
N GLU A 44 -8.66 -0.67 7.49
CA GLU A 44 -9.35 -0.80 8.77
C GLU A 44 -10.42 0.29 8.86
N THR A 45 -11.64 -0.01 8.41
CA THR A 45 -12.81 0.85 8.67
C THR A 45 -13.66 0.28 9.80
N GLY A 46 -14.33 1.19 10.54
CA GLY A 46 -15.13 0.87 11.72
C GLY A 46 -16.30 -0.09 11.46
N LEU A 47 -16.91 -0.53 12.57
CA LEU A 47 -17.77 -1.72 12.73
C LEU A 47 -18.91 -1.97 11.72
N GLU A 48 -19.26 -1.02 10.86
CA GLU A 48 -20.44 -1.09 9.98
C GLU A 48 -20.12 -1.45 8.52
N GLU A 49 -18.88 -1.30 8.03
CA GLU A 49 -18.50 -1.64 6.65
C GLU A 49 -17.69 -2.95 6.60
N LYS A 50 -18.33 -4.06 6.98
CA LYS A 50 -17.79 -5.43 6.90
C LYS A 50 -17.59 -5.98 5.48
N LEU A 51 -17.57 -5.13 4.46
CA LEU A 51 -17.02 -5.50 3.17
C LEU A 51 -15.55 -5.13 3.22
N LYS A 52 -14.68 -6.14 3.39
CA LYS A 52 -13.21 -6.03 3.36
C LYS A 52 -12.77 -5.11 2.23
N SER A 53 -12.65 -3.82 2.52
CA SER A 53 -12.32 -2.83 1.51
C SER A 53 -10.82 -2.90 1.33
N TRP A 54 -10.44 -3.38 0.15
CA TRP A 54 -9.05 -3.47 -0.23
C TRP A 54 -8.78 -2.46 -1.33
N GLU A 55 -7.55 -1.97 -1.34
CA GLU A 55 -7.08 -1.02 -2.33
C GLU A 55 -5.77 -1.55 -2.93
N ALA A 56 -5.62 -1.41 -4.25
CA ALA A 56 -4.38 -1.72 -4.94
C ALA A 56 -3.59 -0.43 -5.17
N ILE A 57 -2.46 -0.28 -4.48
CA ILE A 57 -1.62 0.91 -4.55
C ILE A 57 -0.38 0.59 -5.39
N PRO A 58 -0.11 1.28 -6.50
CA PRO A 58 1.12 1.10 -7.24
C PRO A 58 2.35 1.34 -6.38
N LEU A 59 3.37 0.47 -6.46
CA LEU A 59 4.60 0.63 -5.68
C LEU A 59 5.28 1.97 -5.98
N ARG A 60 5.13 2.51 -7.20
CA ARG A 60 5.62 3.84 -7.59
C ARG A 60 5.00 4.99 -6.78
N SER A 61 3.84 4.78 -6.16
CA SER A 61 3.16 5.74 -5.29
C SER A 61 3.68 5.70 -3.85
N VAL A 62 4.53 4.72 -3.51
CA VAL A 62 5.24 4.68 -2.23
C VAL A 62 6.37 5.70 -2.26
N ASP A 63 6.43 6.51 -1.21
CA ASP A 63 7.50 7.47 -0.96
C ASP A 63 8.64 6.81 -0.19
N SER A 64 8.33 6.16 0.95
CA SER A 64 9.33 5.56 1.82
C SER A 64 8.77 4.31 2.54
N VAL A 65 9.68 3.38 2.86
CA VAL A 65 9.39 2.15 3.62
C VAL A 65 10.33 2.13 4.83
N SER A 66 9.75 2.24 6.03
CA SER A 66 10.48 2.16 7.31
C SER A 66 9.68 1.27 8.27
N GLU A 67 9.36 1.74 9.48
CA GLU A 67 8.39 1.10 10.38
C GLU A 67 7.02 0.95 9.69
N HIS A 68 6.60 2.00 8.99
CA HIS A 68 5.40 2.03 8.14
C HIS A 68 5.75 2.44 6.70
N ILE A 69 4.83 2.18 5.78
CA ILE A 69 4.89 2.62 4.38
C ILE A 69 4.24 3.99 4.29
N ARG A 70 4.91 4.98 3.69
CA ARG A 70 4.36 6.31 3.44
C ARG A 70 4.08 6.49 1.96
N LEU A 71 2.93 7.05 1.62
CA LEU A 71 2.57 7.37 0.23
C LEU A 71 3.05 8.77 -0.17
N LYS A 72 3.33 8.93 -1.46
CA LYS A 72 3.60 10.24 -2.06
C LYS A 72 2.38 11.16 -1.96
N PRO A 73 2.58 12.48 -1.85
CA PRO A 73 1.48 13.43 -1.96
C PRO A 73 0.81 13.31 -3.35
N PRO A 74 -0.49 13.61 -3.45
CA PRO A 74 -1.16 13.67 -4.74
C PRO A 74 -0.46 14.73 -5.61
N THR A 75 -0.01 14.32 -6.80
CA THR A 75 0.38 15.27 -7.85
C THR A 75 -0.89 15.89 -8.39
N PHE A 76 -1.13 17.16 -8.05
CA PHE A 76 -2.08 17.98 -8.79
C PHE A 76 -1.45 18.23 -10.16
N ALA A 77 -2.10 17.78 -11.23
CA ALA A 77 -1.70 18.18 -12.58
C ALA A 77 -1.92 19.69 -12.72
N GLU A 78 -0.92 20.42 -13.20
CA GLU A 78 -1.04 21.81 -13.66
C GLU A 78 -1.90 21.89 -14.93
#